data_AF-A0A9D5TK23-F1
#
_entry.id   AF-A0A9D5TK23-F1
#
_cell.length_a   1.000
_cell.length_b   1.000
_cell.length_c   1.000
_cell.angle_alpha   90.00
_cell.angle_beta   90.00
_cell.angle_gamma   90.00
#
_symmetry.space_group_name_H-M   'P 1'
#
loop_
_entity.id
_entity.type
_entity.pdbx_description
1 polymer ?
#
loop_
_entity_poly.entity_id
_entity_poly.type
_entity_poly.pdbx_seq_one_letter_code
_entity_poly.pdbx_strand_id
1 'polypeptide(L)'
;MNDVKSIVAKNIATLRQKKGLTQLELAERLNYSDKAISKWERAESMPDISVLVELAGLFEVSMDFLILGKEPTSEKEQQTVYRHSIISAVSVMLVWLIAVLSFVLTTILFPKMNGHWLAFVYAVPISMIVWLVFNSIWFQPRLNYLIVSLLMWTCLASIHLTALMLGANIWLVYILGIPGQLIISLWSVMRKRK
;
A
#
# COMPACT_ATOMS: atom_id res chain seq x y z
N MET A 1 -23.25 9.72 -28.09
CA MET A 1 -22.41 8.79 -28.90
C MET A 1 -21.22 9.50 -29.55
N ASN A 2 -21.26 10.83 -29.75
CA ASN A 2 -20.13 11.65 -30.22
C ASN A 2 -19.06 11.93 -29.13
N ASP A 3 -19.32 11.52 -27.90
CA ASP A 3 -18.51 11.91 -26.73
C ASP A 3 -17.17 11.17 -26.72
N VAL A 4 -17.14 9.86 -26.99
CA VAL A 4 -15.89 9.08 -26.98
C VAL A 4 -14.95 9.50 -28.11
N LYS A 5 -15.48 9.71 -29.31
CA LYS A 5 -14.69 10.11 -30.48
C LYS A 5 -14.04 11.48 -30.30
N SER A 6 -14.78 12.43 -29.72
CA SER A 6 -14.26 13.77 -29.42
C SER A 6 -13.23 13.75 -28.29
N ILE A 7 -13.41 12.91 -27.27
CA ILE A 7 -12.43 12.72 -26.20
C ILE A 7 -11.12 12.15 -26.75
N VAL A 8 -11.19 11.07 -27.53
CA VAL A 8 -10.00 10.44 -28.16
C VAL A 8 -9.28 11.44 -29.05
N ALA A 9 -10.00 12.14 -29.90
CA ALA A 9 -9.44 13.17 -30.80
C ALA A 9 -8.67 14.25 -30.03
N LYS A 10 -9.29 14.81 -28.98
CA LYS A 10 -8.70 15.83 -28.11
C LYS A 10 -7.47 15.29 -27.37
N ASN A 11 -7.53 14.07 -26.87
CA ASN A 11 -6.44 13.44 -26.13
C ASN A 11 -5.23 13.17 -27.03
N ILE A 12 -5.44 12.64 -28.25
CA ILE A 12 -4.36 12.43 -29.22
C ILE A 12 -3.65 13.74 -29.51
N ALA A 13 -4.41 14.81 -29.84
CA ALA A 13 -3.83 16.12 -30.12
C ALA A 13 -3.05 16.70 -28.93
N THR A 14 -3.61 16.57 -27.71
CA THR A 14 -2.99 17.09 -26.49
C THR A 14 -1.71 16.32 -26.15
N LEU A 15 -1.74 14.98 -26.23
CA LEU A 15 -0.59 14.12 -25.92
C LEU A 15 0.54 14.27 -26.95
N ARG A 16 0.18 14.38 -28.23
CA ARG A 16 1.14 14.68 -29.30
C ARG A 16 1.87 16.00 -29.02
N GLN A 17 1.14 17.05 -28.69
CA GLN A 17 1.71 18.36 -28.37
C GLN A 17 2.58 18.31 -27.10
N LYS A 18 2.15 17.58 -26.05
CA LYS A 18 2.96 17.37 -24.84
C LYS A 18 4.28 16.65 -25.11
N LYS A 19 4.33 15.71 -26.05
CA LYS A 19 5.58 15.06 -26.50
C LYS A 19 6.37 15.89 -27.53
N GLY A 20 5.90 17.09 -27.89
CA GLY A 20 6.55 17.99 -28.84
C GLY A 20 6.56 17.46 -30.29
N LEU A 21 5.70 16.49 -30.61
CA LEU A 21 5.70 15.82 -31.91
C LEU A 21 4.87 16.59 -32.94
N THR A 22 5.30 16.60 -34.20
CA THR A 22 4.42 17.02 -35.31
C THR A 22 3.42 15.93 -35.69
N GLN A 23 2.37 16.26 -36.45
CA GLN A 23 1.43 15.24 -36.95
C GLN A 23 2.14 14.23 -37.87
N LEU A 24 3.13 14.69 -38.65
CA LEU A 24 3.97 13.84 -39.50
C LEU A 24 4.82 12.88 -38.67
N GLU A 25 5.52 13.38 -37.65
CA GLU A 25 6.35 12.54 -36.77
C GLU A 25 5.54 11.50 -36.00
N LEU A 26 4.33 11.84 -35.55
CA LEU A 26 3.44 10.85 -34.93
C LEU A 26 2.99 9.79 -35.95
N ALA A 27 2.71 10.21 -37.18
CA ALA A 27 2.31 9.31 -38.25
C ALA A 27 3.43 8.32 -38.60
N GLU A 28 4.68 8.80 -38.70
CA GLU A 28 5.86 7.97 -38.95
C GLU A 28 6.05 6.92 -37.85
N ARG A 29 5.89 7.31 -36.57
CA ARG A 29 6.04 6.37 -35.44
C ARG A 29 4.99 5.26 -35.42
N LEU A 30 3.80 5.53 -35.91
CA LEU A 30 2.68 4.57 -35.95
C LEU A 30 2.57 3.87 -37.31
N ASN A 31 3.45 4.17 -38.29
CA ASN A 31 3.34 3.71 -39.67
C ASN A 31 1.98 4.07 -40.34
N TYR A 32 1.47 5.27 -40.07
CA TYR A 32 0.27 5.83 -40.71
C TYR A 32 0.60 7.09 -41.53
N SER A 33 -0.39 7.60 -42.25
CA SER A 33 -0.29 8.90 -42.93
C SER A 33 -0.61 10.05 -41.98
N ASP A 34 0.06 11.19 -42.16
CA ASP A 34 -0.25 12.46 -41.52
C ASP A 34 -1.74 12.84 -41.63
N LYS A 35 -2.34 12.56 -42.81
CA LYS A 35 -3.78 12.75 -43.06
C LYS A 35 -4.66 11.90 -42.15
N ALA A 36 -4.25 10.68 -41.83
CA ALA A 36 -4.98 9.82 -40.89
C ALA A 36 -4.96 10.42 -39.48
N ILE A 37 -3.78 10.84 -39.00
CA ILE A 37 -3.62 11.52 -37.71
C ILE A 37 -4.50 12.77 -37.64
N SER A 38 -4.47 13.62 -38.68
CA SER A 38 -5.28 14.84 -38.75
C SER A 38 -6.78 14.56 -38.69
N LYS A 39 -7.25 13.48 -39.33
CA LYS A 39 -8.66 13.04 -39.23
C LYS A 39 -9.01 12.51 -37.84
N TRP A 40 -8.08 11.86 -37.15
CA TRP A 40 -8.29 11.41 -35.77
C TRP A 40 -8.37 12.60 -34.82
N GLU A 41 -7.44 13.55 -34.91
CA GLU A 41 -7.41 14.75 -34.06
C GLU A 41 -8.62 15.68 -34.25
N ARG A 42 -9.26 15.64 -35.43
CA ARG A 42 -10.49 16.40 -35.73
C ARG A 42 -11.79 15.64 -35.46
N ALA A 43 -11.70 14.43 -34.88
CA ALA A 43 -12.84 13.53 -34.66
C ALA A 43 -13.62 13.18 -35.94
N GLU A 44 -12.99 13.27 -37.13
CA GLU A 44 -13.58 12.90 -38.41
C GLU A 44 -13.57 11.37 -38.59
N SER A 45 -12.56 10.68 -38.05
CA SER A 45 -12.49 9.21 -37.99
C SER A 45 -11.95 8.74 -36.64
N MET A 46 -12.11 7.46 -36.33
CA MET A 46 -11.59 6.85 -35.11
C MET A 46 -10.41 5.93 -35.48
N PRO A 47 -9.30 5.92 -34.71
CA PRO A 47 -8.28 4.90 -34.86
C PRO A 47 -8.86 3.52 -34.49
N ASP A 48 -8.32 2.46 -35.08
CA ASP A 48 -8.69 1.10 -34.69
C ASP A 48 -8.16 0.77 -33.28
N ILE A 49 -8.72 -0.25 -32.64
CA ILE A 49 -8.36 -0.67 -31.28
C ILE A 49 -6.85 -0.96 -31.17
N SER A 50 -6.27 -1.61 -32.17
CA SER A 50 -4.82 -1.87 -32.25
C SER A 50 -4.00 -0.57 -32.19
N VAL A 51 -4.40 0.44 -32.96
CA VAL A 51 -3.75 1.76 -32.98
C VAL A 51 -3.94 2.49 -31.66
N LEU A 52 -5.12 2.37 -31.04
CA LEU A 52 -5.35 2.94 -29.70
C LEU A 52 -4.42 2.33 -28.65
N VAL A 53 -4.12 1.02 -28.75
CA VAL A 53 -3.15 0.35 -27.85
C VAL A 53 -1.74 0.88 -28.10
N GLU A 54 -1.36 1.05 -29.36
CA GLU A 54 -0.06 1.58 -29.73
C GLU A 54 0.11 3.04 -29.30
N LEU A 55 -0.92 3.88 -29.49
CA LEU A 55 -0.97 5.26 -29.00
C LEU A 55 -0.86 5.33 -27.47
N ALA A 56 -1.57 4.46 -26.75
CA ALA A 56 -1.49 4.40 -25.29
C ALA A 56 -0.06 4.05 -24.82
N GLY A 57 0.58 3.09 -25.48
CA GLY A 57 1.97 2.73 -25.23
C GLY A 57 2.95 3.86 -25.59
N LEU A 58 2.78 4.47 -26.76
CA LEU A 58 3.63 5.56 -27.25
C LEU A 58 3.54 6.80 -26.36
N PHE A 59 2.35 7.12 -25.84
CA PHE A 59 2.13 8.26 -24.96
C PHE A 59 2.31 7.94 -23.47
N GLU A 60 2.58 6.68 -23.11
CA GLU A 60 2.72 6.21 -21.73
C GLU A 60 1.49 6.51 -20.85
N VAL A 61 0.30 6.34 -21.42
CA VAL A 61 -0.99 6.56 -20.74
C VAL A 61 -1.85 5.30 -20.72
N SER A 62 -2.80 5.22 -19.79
CA SER A 62 -3.77 4.13 -19.79
C SER A 62 -4.77 4.26 -20.95
N MET A 63 -5.27 3.12 -21.43
CA MET A 63 -6.34 3.08 -22.43
C MET A 63 -7.61 3.79 -21.93
N ASP A 64 -7.91 3.67 -20.65
CA ASP A 64 -9.02 4.37 -19.99
C ASP A 64 -8.87 5.90 -20.09
N PHE A 65 -7.65 6.43 -19.93
CA PHE A 65 -7.42 7.85 -20.13
C PHE A 65 -7.64 8.26 -21.58
N LEU A 66 -7.06 7.52 -22.52
CA LEU A 66 -7.14 7.85 -23.94
C LEU A 66 -8.59 7.89 -24.44
N ILE A 67 -9.43 6.94 -24.01
CA ILE A 67 -10.81 6.74 -24.48
C ILE A 67 -11.84 7.50 -23.64
N LEU A 68 -11.72 7.48 -22.32
CA LEU A 68 -12.73 8.03 -21.40
C LEU A 68 -12.35 9.42 -20.86
N GLY A 69 -11.13 9.91 -21.12
CA GLY A 69 -10.64 11.18 -20.59
C GLY A 69 -10.47 11.17 -19.07
N LYS A 70 -10.54 9.98 -18.45
CA LYS A 70 -10.29 9.81 -17.03
C LYS A 70 -8.79 9.74 -16.84
N GLU A 71 -8.16 10.82 -16.36
CA GLU A 71 -6.78 10.69 -15.90
C GLU A 71 -6.73 9.51 -14.91
N PRO A 72 -5.69 8.65 -14.96
CA PRO A 72 -5.44 7.72 -13.87
C PRO A 72 -5.42 8.61 -12.64
N THR A 73 -6.48 8.51 -11.84
CA THR A 73 -6.78 9.56 -10.88
C THR A 73 -5.83 9.30 -9.73
N SER A 74 -4.61 9.80 -9.85
CA SER A 74 -3.58 9.80 -8.81
C SER A 74 -4.24 10.21 -7.49
N GLU A 75 -5.15 11.19 -7.53
CA GLU A 75 -5.91 11.64 -6.37
C GLU A 75 -6.84 10.56 -5.78
N LYS A 76 -7.50 9.71 -6.58
CA LYS A 76 -8.37 8.64 -6.04
C LYS A 76 -7.54 7.48 -5.49
N GLU A 77 -6.48 7.07 -6.17
CA GLU A 77 -5.57 6.05 -5.65
C GLU A 77 -4.88 6.54 -4.36
N GLN A 78 -4.36 7.76 -4.35
CA GLN A 78 -3.79 8.40 -3.16
C GLN A 78 -4.83 8.56 -2.04
N GLN A 79 -6.07 8.94 -2.34
CA GLN A 79 -7.15 9.01 -1.37
C GLN A 79 -7.47 7.63 -0.78
N THR A 80 -7.50 6.56 -1.59
CA THR A 80 -7.75 5.21 -1.07
C THR A 80 -6.62 4.76 -0.14
N VAL A 81 -5.36 4.96 -0.51
CA VAL A 81 -4.20 4.64 0.33
C VAL A 81 -4.22 5.45 1.62
N TYR A 82 -4.53 6.75 1.55
CA TYR A 82 -4.65 7.63 2.70
C TYR A 82 -5.77 7.18 3.65
N ARG A 83 -6.96 6.85 3.12
CA ARG A 83 -8.08 6.33 3.92
C ARG A 83 -7.72 5.02 4.61
N HIS A 84 -7.10 4.07 3.92
CA HIS A 84 -6.64 2.80 4.51
C HIS A 84 -5.58 3.02 5.60
N SER A 85 -4.64 3.95 5.39
CA SER A 85 -3.65 4.32 6.41
C SER A 85 -4.31 4.91 7.66
N ILE A 86 -5.29 5.80 7.50
CA ILE A 86 -6.04 6.36 8.65
C ILE A 86 -6.75 5.25 9.42
N ILE A 87 -7.43 4.33 8.74
CA ILE A 87 -8.17 3.25 9.41
C ILE A 87 -7.22 2.38 10.24
N SER A 88 -6.04 2.07 9.70
CA SER A 88 -5.02 1.32 10.45
C SER A 88 -4.51 2.08 11.67
N ALA A 89 -4.28 3.40 11.55
CA ALA A 89 -3.81 4.24 12.64
C ALA A 89 -4.86 4.40 13.75
N VAL A 90 -6.13 4.60 13.37
CA VAL A 90 -7.26 4.67 14.33
C VAL A 90 -7.40 3.34 15.08
N SER A 91 -7.23 2.21 14.39
CA SER A 91 -7.31 0.89 15.01
C SER A 91 -6.18 0.65 16.02
N VAL A 92 -4.95 1.11 15.72
CA VAL A 92 -3.83 1.08 16.67
C VAL A 92 -4.12 1.99 17.86
N MET A 93 -4.60 3.21 17.63
CA MET A 93 -4.99 4.12 18.72
C MET A 93 -6.07 3.54 19.63
N LEU A 94 -7.03 2.80 19.08
CA LEU A 94 -8.05 2.11 19.87
C LEU A 94 -7.44 1.07 20.83
N VAL A 95 -6.42 0.32 20.39
CA VAL A 95 -5.69 -0.63 21.26
C VAL A 95 -5.06 0.11 22.45
N TRP A 96 -4.41 1.24 22.19
CA TRP A 96 -3.80 2.05 23.25
C TRP A 96 -4.83 2.68 24.19
N LEU A 97 -5.98 3.10 23.68
CA LEU A 97 -7.10 3.59 24.49
C LEU A 97 -7.61 2.50 25.43
N ILE A 98 -7.80 1.27 24.93
CA ILE A 98 -8.20 0.12 25.75
C ILE A 98 -7.12 -0.20 26.80
N ALA A 99 -5.83 -0.11 26.45
CA ALA A 99 -4.74 -0.33 27.39
C ALA A 99 -4.74 0.70 28.53
N VAL A 100 -4.97 1.99 28.23
CA VAL A 100 -5.10 3.06 29.22
C VAL A 100 -6.31 2.82 30.13
N LEU A 101 -7.46 2.47 29.55
CA LEU A 101 -8.66 2.15 30.32
C LEU A 101 -8.44 0.96 31.25
N SER A 102 -7.81 -0.11 30.74
CA SER A 102 -7.44 -1.29 31.54
C SER A 102 -6.47 -0.91 32.67
N PHE A 103 -5.50 -0.04 32.41
CA PHE A 103 -4.59 0.45 33.43
C PHE A 103 -5.34 1.20 34.54
N VAL A 104 -6.18 2.16 34.19
CA VAL A 104 -6.96 2.95 35.16
C VAL A 104 -7.95 2.08 35.94
N LEU A 105 -8.63 1.14 35.29
CA LEU A 105 -9.57 0.26 35.96
C LEU A 105 -8.88 -0.66 36.96
N THR A 106 -7.73 -1.24 36.58
CA THR A 106 -7.00 -2.14 37.47
C THR A 106 -6.38 -1.43 38.65
N THR A 107 -5.92 -0.17 38.51
CA THR A 107 -5.39 0.62 39.63
C THR A 107 -6.47 1.02 40.63
N ILE A 108 -7.70 1.26 40.18
CA ILE A 108 -8.84 1.60 41.06
C ILE A 108 -9.36 0.35 41.79
N LEU A 109 -9.55 -0.77 41.08
CA LEU A 109 -10.13 -1.99 41.65
C LEU A 109 -9.15 -2.77 42.54
N PHE A 110 -7.86 -2.78 42.19
CA PHE A 110 -6.84 -3.59 42.85
C PHE A 110 -5.58 -2.78 43.21
N PRO A 111 -5.68 -1.73 44.04
CA PRO A 111 -4.58 -0.81 44.32
C PRO A 111 -3.37 -1.46 45.02
N LYS A 112 -3.54 -2.64 45.61
CA LYS A 112 -2.47 -3.40 46.28
C LYS A 112 -1.66 -4.28 45.32
N MET A 113 -2.12 -4.47 44.08
CA MET A 113 -1.42 -5.30 43.11
C MET A 113 -0.33 -4.51 42.41
N ASN A 114 0.86 -5.09 42.32
CA ASN A 114 1.93 -4.52 41.51
C ASN A 114 1.82 -5.04 40.08
N GLY A 115 2.12 -4.19 39.09
CA GLY A 115 2.20 -4.61 37.69
C GLY A 115 1.12 -4.06 36.75
N HIS A 116 0.31 -3.09 37.16
CA HIS A 116 -0.70 -2.47 36.28
C HIS A 116 -0.11 -1.97 34.94
N TRP A 117 1.13 -1.48 34.94
CA TRP A 117 1.82 -1.00 33.73
C TRP A 117 2.09 -2.10 32.69
N LEU A 118 1.99 -3.39 33.04
CA LEU A 118 2.08 -4.50 32.09
C LEU A 118 1.02 -4.39 30.99
N ALA A 119 -0.11 -3.71 31.24
CA ALA A 119 -1.11 -3.41 30.21
C ALA A 119 -0.49 -2.69 28.99
N PHE A 120 0.45 -1.77 29.22
CA PHE A 120 1.16 -1.08 28.13
C PHE A 120 2.16 -1.98 27.42
N VAL A 121 2.79 -2.90 28.14
CA VAL A 121 3.73 -3.87 27.57
C VAL A 121 3.02 -4.78 26.58
N TYR A 122 1.86 -5.33 26.97
CA TYR A 122 1.05 -6.19 26.10
C TYR A 122 0.31 -5.43 24.99
N ALA A 123 0.10 -4.12 25.13
CA ALA A 123 -0.46 -3.29 24.05
C ALA A 123 0.46 -3.25 22.82
N VAL A 124 1.78 -3.31 23.00
CA VAL A 124 2.77 -3.29 21.91
C VAL A 124 2.59 -4.48 20.94
N PRO A 125 2.67 -5.77 21.37
CA PRO A 125 2.46 -6.88 20.46
C PRO A 125 1.05 -6.91 19.86
N ILE A 126 0.01 -6.51 20.61
CA ILE A 126 -1.37 -6.42 20.07
C ILE A 126 -1.43 -5.38 18.94
N SER A 127 -0.81 -4.21 19.12
CA SER A 127 -0.75 -3.19 18.08
C SER A 127 0.01 -3.66 16.83
N MET A 128 1.04 -4.49 17.00
CA MET A 128 1.79 -5.09 15.90
C MET A 128 0.96 -6.12 15.13
N ILE A 129 0.10 -6.89 15.80
CA ILE A 129 -0.84 -7.81 15.13
C ILE A 129 -1.85 -7.02 14.29
N VAL A 130 -2.45 -5.97 14.86
CA VAL A 130 -3.41 -5.11 14.15
C VAL A 130 -2.75 -4.49 12.92
N TRP A 131 -1.54 -3.95 13.08
CA TRP A 131 -0.79 -3.37 11.98
C TRP A 131 -0.42 -4.40 10.91
N LEU A 132 -0.05 -5.62 11.29
CA LEU A 132 0.23 -6.71 10.36
C LEU A 132 -0.99 -7.07 9.52
N VAL A 133 -2.18 -7.20 10.13
CA VAL A 133 -3.42 -7.53 9.43
C VAL A 133 -3.73 -6.47 8.39
N PHE A 134 -3.72 -5.19 8.75
CA PHE A 134 -3.98 -4.11 7.81
C PHE A 134 -2.91 -3.96 6.74
N ASN A 135 -1.63 -4.13 7.10
CA ASN A 135 -0.54 -4.12 6.13
C ASN A 135 -0.64 -5.29 5.13
N SER A 136 -1.18 -6.42 5.55
CA SER A 136 -1.42 -7.58 4.68
C SER A 136 -2.63 -7.43 3.76
N ILE A 137 -3.63 -6.60 4.12
CA ILE A 137 -4.84 -6.40 3.32
C ILE A 137 -4.65 -5.26 2.30
N TRP A 138 -4.04 -4.15 2.71
CA TRP A 138 -4.03 -2.91 1.91
C TRP A 138 -2.67 -2.48 1.37
N PHE A 139 -1.58 -3.00 1.94
CA PHE A 139 -0.23 -2.51 1.64
C PHE A 139 0.67 -3.61 1.06
N GLN A 140 1.94 -3.28 0.84
CA GLN A 140 2.87 -4.20 0.20
C GLN A 140 3.20 -5.39 1.12
N PRO A 141 2.98 -6.64 0.66
CA PRO A 141 3.22 -7.85 1.47
C PRO A 141 4.70 -8.06 1.80
N ARG A 142 5.61 -7.34 1.13
CA ARG A 142 7.03 -7.32 1.45
C ARG A 142 7.30 -6.69 2.81
N LEU A 143 6.51 -5.75 3.31
CA LEU A 143 6.75 -5.17 4.64
C LEU A 143 6.32 -6.12 5.77
N ASN A 144 5.45 -7.10 5.49
CA ASN A 144 4.92 -8.03 6.51
C ASN A 144 6.04 -8.79 7.23
N TYR A 145 7.14 -9.17 6.58
CA TYR A 145 8.20 -9.93 7.28
C TYR A 145 8.88 -9.08 8.37
N LEU A 146 9.05 -7.78 8.15
CA LEU A 146 9.60 -6.87 9.16
C LEU A 146 8.65 -6.75 10.35
N ILE A 147 7.34 -6.66 10.08
CA ILE A 147 6.31 -6.59 11.12
C ILE A 147 6.26 -7.89 11.93
N VAL A 148 6.31 -9.06 11.27
CA VAL A 148 6.36 -10.37 11.94
C VAL A 148 7.62 -10.51 12.80
N SER A 149 8.76 -10.07 12.29
CA SER A 149 10.02 -10.03 13.05
C SER A 149 9.86 -9.18 14.31
N LEU A 150 9.36 -7.96 14.18
CA LEU A 150 9.16 -7.04 15.31
C LEU A 150 8.14 -7.59 16.32
N LEU A 151 7.07 -8.22 15.84
CA LEU A 151 6.06 -8.89 16.67
C LEU A 151 6.69 -9.99 17.53
N MET A 152 7.54 -10.83 16.93
CA MET A 152 8.23 -11.90 17.67
C MET A 152 9.07 -11.33 18.83
N TRP A 153 9.87 -10.30 18.57
CA TRP A 153 10.72 -9.69 19.60
C TRP A 153 9.92 -8.95 20.67
N THR A 154 8.83 -8.28 20.31
CA THR A 154 7.94 -7.60 21.28
C THR A 154 7.18 -8.59 22.15
N CYS A 155 6.77 -9.74 21.62
CA CYS A 155 6.22 -10.84 22.42
C CYS A 155 7.24 -11.41 23.40
N LEU A 156 8.47 -11.72 22.94
CA LEU A 156 9.55 -12.23 23.81
C LEU A 156 9.90 -11.22 24.92
N ALA A 157 10.01 -9.93 24.58
CA ALA A 157 10.23 -8.87 25.55
C ALA A 157 9.09 -8.76 26.58
N SER A 158 7.84 -8.91 26.14
CA SER A 158 6.67 -8.89 27.03
C SER A 158 6.69 -10.03 28.04
N ILE A 159 7.04 -11.24 27.58
CA ILE A 159 7.19 -12.42 28.44
C ILE A 159 8.34 -12.22 29.43
N HIS A 160 9.49 -11.73 28.97
CA HIS A 160 10.65 -11.48 29.82
C HIS A 160 10.36 -10.43 30.91
N LEU A 161 9.71 -9.31 30.56
CA LEU A 161 9.32 -8.27 31.52
C LEU A 161 8.32 -8.80 32.55
N THR A 162 7.39 -9.66 32.14
CA THR A 162 6.45 -10.33 33.04
C THR A 162 7.17 -11.28 34.00
N ALA A 163 8.13 -12.06 33.49
CA ALA A 163 8.93 -12.97 34.31
C ALA A 163 9.81 -12.21 35.32
N LEU A 164 10.40 -11.09 34.91
CA LEU A 164 11.20 -10.23 35.78
C LEU A 164 10.36 -9.70 36.96
N MET A 165 9.09 -9.36 36.69
CA MET A 165 8.14 -8.95 37.73
C MET A 165 7.81 -10.06 38.73
N LEU A 166 7.83 -11.32 38.30
CA LEU A 166 7.67 -12.49 39.16
C LEU A 166 8.97 -12.89 39.89
N GLY A 167 10.05 -12.12 39.71
CA GLY A 167 11.37 -12.39 40.30
C GLY A 167 12.20 -13.43 39.54
N ALA A 168 11.75 -13.86 38.36
CA ALA A 168 12.46 -14.83 37.53
C ALA A 168 13.20 -14.12 36.39
N ASN A 169 14.54 -14.24 36.35
CA ASN A 169 15.33 -13.73 35.24
C ASN A 169 15.46 -14.80 34.13
N ILE A 170 14.58 -14.71 33.12
CA ILE A 170 14.54 -15.65 31.99
C ILE A 170 15.16 -15.01 30.75
N TRP A 171 16.33 -14.38 30.85
CA TRP A 171 16.98 -13.73 29.69
C TRP A 171 17.25 -14.74 28.54
N LEU A 172 17.46 -16.01 28.87
CA LEU A 172 17.69 -17.09 27.90
C LEU A 172 16.54 -17.26 26.89
N VAL A 173 15.35 -16.72 27.16
CA VAL A 173 14.22 -16.72 26.22
C VAL A 173 14.55 -16.03 24.89
N TYR A 174 15.51 -15.10 24.87
CA TYR A 174 15.93 -14.42 23.65
C TYR A 174 16.73 -15.32 22.70
N ILE A 175 17.38 -16.37 23.21
CA ILE A 175 18.07 -17.37 22.38
C ILE A 175 17.05 -18.09 21.47
N LEU A 176 15.81 -18.27 21.95
CA LEU A 176 14.70 -18.83 21.19
C LEU A 176 14.26 -17.93 20.01
N GLY A 177 14.55 -16.62 20.11
CA GLY A 177 14.32 -15.66 19.02
C GLY A 177 15.27 -15.84 17.83
N ILE A 178 16.48 -16.39 18.03
CA ILE A 178 17.47 -16.59 16.97
C ILE A 178 16.98 -17.58 15.90
N PRO A 179 16.57 -18.83 16.22
CA PRO A 179 16.02 -19.74 15.22
C PRO A 179 14.71 -19.20 14.63
N GLY A 180 13.87 -18.53 15.43
CA GLY A 180 12.67 -17.86 14.93
C GLY A 180 12.97 -16.81 13.85
N GLN A 181 13.99 -15.98 14.07
CA GLN A 181 14.43 -14.97 13.10
C GLN A 181 14.95 -15.60 11.81
N LEU A 182 15.69 -16.71 11.90
CA LEU A 182 16.17 -17.46 10.75
C LEU A 182 15.01 -18.03 9.92
N ILE A 183 13.96 -18.56 10.57
CA ILE A 183 12.77 -19.07 9.88
C ILE A 183 12.06 -17.93 9.13
N ILE A 184 11.89 -16.77 9.79
CA ILE A 184 11.24 -15.59 9.18
C ILE A 184 12.03 -15.07 7.98
N SER A 185 13.37 -15.02 8.10
CA SER A 185 14.24 -14.53 7.01
C SER A 185 14.24 -15.47 5.81
N LEU A 186 14.34 -16.79 6.04
CA LEU A 186 14.24 -17.81 4.99
C LEU A 186 12.88 -17.75 4.27
N TRP A 187 11.80 -17.63 5.03
CA TRP A 187 10.46 -17.49 4.46
C TRP A 187 10.30 -16.22 3.61
N SER A 188 10.86 -15.10 4.06
CA SER A 188 10.89 -13.83 3.30
C SER A 188 11.59 -13.99 1.95
N VAL A 189 12.72 -14.72 1.91
CA VAL A 189 13.46 -14.99 0.67
C VAL A 189 12.66 -15.87 -0.28
N MET A 190 11.98 -16.91 0.21
CA MET A 190 11.14 -17.78 -0.63
C MET A 190 9.95 -17.02 -1.24
N ARG A 191 9.31 -16.13 -0.47
CA ARG A 191 8.14 -15.37 -0.92
C ARG A 191 8.48 -14.32 -1.99
N LYS A 192 9.73 -13.87 -2.10
CA LYS A 192 10.18 -12.96 -3.17
C LYS A 192 10.37 -13.64 -4.53
N ARG A 193 10.36 -14.98 -4.60
CA ARG A 193 10.58 -15.75 -5.84
C ARG A 193 9.29 -16.20 -6.56
N LYS A 194 8.12 -15.81 -6.05
CA LYS A 194 6.82 -15.91 -6.75
C LYS A 194 6.37 -14.50 -7.13
#